data_AF-A0A7J6UVG5-F1
#
_entry.id   AF-A0A7J6UVG5-F1
#
_cell.length_a   1.000
_cell.length_b   1.000
_cell.length_c   1.000
_cell.angle_alpha   90.00
_cell.angle_beta   90.00
_cell.angle_gamma   90.00
#
_symmetry.space_group_name_H-M   'P 1'
#
loop_
_entity.id
_entity.type
_entity.pdbx_description
1 polymer ?
#
loop_
_entity_poly.entity_id
_entity_poly.type
_entity_poly.pdbx_seq_one_letter_code
_entity_poly.pdbx_strand_id
1 'polypeptide(L)' 'MRSSWGTNLHMTKLVSWNARGLCNLDAQGSVKSLLKLSKANVVMIQETKVRDCIDGIGSLVFPNGWRWECVPSMGLSGG' A
#
# COMPACT_ATOMS: atom_id res chain seq x y z
N MET A 1 -36.98 5.50 -27.59
CA MET A 1 -36.21 4.70 -26.62
C MET A 1 -34.77 5.22 -26.61
N ARG A 2 -34.34 5.92 -25.54
CA ARG A 2 -32.94 6.38 -25.40
C ARG A 2 -32.15 5.27 -24.72
N SER A 3 -31.23 4.64 -25.45
CA SER A 3 -30.25 3.71 -24.88
C SER A 3 -29.21 4.51 -24.09
N SER A 4 -29.29 4.43 -22.77
CA SER A 4 -28.26 4.88 -21.84
C SER A 4 -27.04 3.96 -21.99
N TRP A 5 -25.98 4.45 -22.64
CA TRP A 5 -24.66 3.84 -22.52
C TRP A 5 -24.08 4.27 -21.16
N GLY A 6 -24.46 3.55 -20.11
CA GLY A 6 -23.86 3.71 -18.80
C GLY A 6 -22.41 3.22 -18.88
N THR A 7 -21.45 4.12 -18.98
CA THR A 7 -20.05 3.78 -18.73
C THR A 7 -19.94 3.45 -17.24
N ASN A 8 -20.07 2.17 -16.91
CA ASN A 8 -19.82 1.66 -15.57
C ASN A 8 -18.29 1.66 -15.36
N LEU A 9 -17.72 2.86 -15.24
CA LEU A 9 -16.32 3.06 -14.90
C LEU A 9 -16.16 2.68 -13.43
N HIS A 10 -15.77 1.44 -13.18
CA HIS A 10 -15.22 1.05 -11.88
C HIS A 10 -14.00 1.93 -11.61
N MET A 11 -14.18 3.01 -10.83
CA MET A 11 -13.09 3.90 -10.46
C MET A 11 -12.09 3.14 -9.60
N THR A 12 -10.91 2.90 -10.16
CA THR A 12 -9.79 2.33 -9.43
C THR A 12 -9.17 3.41 -8.55
N LYS A 13 -9.10 3.15 -7.24
CA LYS A 13 -8.52 4.05 -6.26
C LYS A 13 -7.10 3.61 -5.92
N LEU A 14 -6.13 4.48 -6.18
CA LEU A 14 -4.73 4.28 -5.84
C LEU A 14 -4.33 5.19 -4.69
N VAL A 15 -3.54 4.66 -3.77
CA VAL A 15 -2.92 5.43 -2.68
C VAL A 15 -1.42 5.21 -2.70
N SER A 16 -0.66 6.30 -2.62
CA SER A 16 0.79 6.26 -2.44
C SER A 16 1.15 6.98 -1.15
N TRP A 17 1.99 6.37 -0.33
CA TRP A 17 2.43 6.95 0.92
C TRP A 17 3.89 6.66 1.23
N ASN A 18 4.65 7.70 1.54
CA ASN A 18 5.99 7.59 2.10
C ASN A 18 5.90 7.40 3.62
N ALA A 19 6.27 6.21 4.09
CA ALA A 19 6.19 5.84 5.51
C ALA A 19 7.41 6.30 6.33
N ARG A 20 8.53 6.64 5.69
CA ARG A 20 9.81 6.99 6.34
C ARG A 20 10.33 5.97 7.37
N GLY A 21 9.85 4.73 7.30
CA GLY A 21 10.22 3.61 8.17
C GLY A 21 9.00 2.84 8.69
N LEU A 22 9.02 1.50 8.62
CA LEU A 22 7.96 0.62 9.14
C LEU A 22 8.45 -0.31 10.27
N CYS A 23 9.64 -0.05 10.83
CA CYS A 23 10.24 -0.91 11.84
C CYS A 23 9.58 -0.80 13.23
N ASN A 24 8.70 0.18 13.46
CA ASN A 24 7.98 0.35 14.72
C ASN A 24 6.47 0.05 14.59
N LEU A 25 5.83 -0.30 15.70
CA LEU A 25 4.43 -0.73 15.74
C LEU A 25 3.45 0.41 15.40
N ASP A 26 3.78 1.65 15.75
CA ASP A 26 2.92 2.82 15.50
C ASP A 26 2.80 3.12 13.99
N ALA A 27 3.92 3.05 13.27
CA ALA A 27 3.94 3.21 11.81
C ALA A 27 3.17 2.08 11.13
N GLN A 28 3.32 0.84 11.60
CA GLN A 28 2.54 -0.31 11.10
C GLN A 28 1.04 -0.12 11.36
N GLY A 29 0.66 0.34 12.54
CA GLY A 29 -0.74 0.65 12.88
C GLY A 29 -1.32 1.76 12.01
N SER A 30 -0.50 2.75 11.65
CA SER A 30 -0.90 3.84 10.76
C SER A 30 -1.14 3.36 9.32
N VAL A 31 -0.29 2.47 8.78
CA VAL A 31 -0.52 1.85 7.45
C VAL A 31 -1.75 0.96 7.47
N LYS A 32 -1.97 0.19 8.53
CA LYS A 32 -3.19 -0.61 8.69
C LYS A 32 -4.46 0.25 8.70
N SER A 33 -4.38 1.42 9.34
CA SER A 33 -5.47 2.40 9.38
C SER A 33 -5.71 3.02 7.99
N LEU A 34 -4.63 3.37 7.28
CA LEU A 34 -4.71 3.85 5.89
C LEU A 34 -5.40 2.83 4.98
N LEU A 35 -5.02 1.55 5.06
CA LEU A 35 -5.61 0.50 4.23
C LEU A 35 -7.10 0.32 4.51
N LYS A 36 -7.50 0.30 5.79
CA LYS A 36 -8.91 0.19 6.19
C LYS A 36 -9.75 1.39 5.75
N LEU A 37 -9.24 2.60 5.93
CA LEU A 37 -10.01 3.83 5.69
C LEU A 37 -10.04 4.22 4.22
N SER A 38 -8.96 3.97 3.48
CA SER A 38 -8.86 4.40 2.09
C SER A 38 -9.78 3.63 1.16
N LYS A 39 -10.11 2.36 1.46
CA LYS A 39 -10.77 1.45 0.51
C LYS A 39 -10.08 1.47 -0.88
N ALA A 40 -8.76 1.63 -0.89
CA ALA A 40 -7.96 1.65 -2.11
C ALA A 40 -7.96 0.26 -2.77
N ASN A 41 -7.78 0.23 -4.08
CA ASN A 41 -7.53 -0.99 -4.85
C ASN A 41 -6.04 -1.31 -4.93
N VAL A 42 -5.21 -0.26 -4.94
CA VAL A 42 -3.75 -0.36 -5.02
C VAL A 42 -3.15 0.58 -3.98
N VAL A 43 -2.19 0.07 -3.19
CA VAL A 43 -1.44 0.86 -2.22
C VAL A 43 0.05 0.68 -2.44
N MET A 44 0.76 1.80 -2.53
CA MET A 44 2.22 1.86 -2.64
C MET A 44 2.77 2.50 -1.37
N ILE A 45 3.64 1.77 -0.66
CA ILE A 45 4.33 2.29 0.52
C ILE A 45 5.83 2.43 0.21
N GLN A 46 6.38 3.60 0.46
CA GLN A 46 7.75 3.97 0.11
C GLN A 46 8.59 4.24 1.37
N GLU A 47 9.92 4.20 1.22
CA GLU A 47 10.90 4.39 2.31
C GLU A 47 10.59 3.54 3.54
N THR A 48 10.21 2.29 3.35
CA THR A 48 9.83 1.39 4.46
C THR A 48 11.00 1.09 5.40
N LYS A 49 12.25 1.25 4.93
CA LYS A 49 13.50 0.92 5.64
C LYS A 49 13.56 -0.53 6.15
N VAL A 50 12.72 -1.38 5.58
CA VAL A 50 12.67 -2.82 5.86
C VAL A 50 13.79 -3.47 5.04
N ARG A 51 14.78 -4.06 5.73
CA ARG A 51 15.90 -4.77 5.08
C ARG A 51 15.48 -6.13 4.54
N ASP A 52 14.84 -6.93 5.40
CA ASP A 52 14.30 -8.22 5.05
C ASP A 52 12.78 -8.11 5.13
N CYS A 53 12.07 -8.41 4.05
CA CYS A 53 10.62 -8.58 4.09
C CYS A 53 10.32 -9.89 4.82
N ILE A 54 10.50 -9.88 6.14
CA ILE A 54 10.09 -10.99 7.00
C ILE A 54 8.58 -11.10 6.84
N ASP A 55 8.08 -12.32 6.62
CA ASP A 55 6.67 -12.67 6.36
C ASP A 55 5.65 -11.96 7.28
N GLY A 56 6.10 -11.48 8.44
CA GLY A 56 5.35 -10.64 9.36
C GLY A 56 4.84 -9.32 8.75
N ILE A 57 5.63 -8.55 8.00
CA ILE A 57 5.15 -7.23 7.51
C ILE A 57 4.07 -7.39 6.44
N GLY A 58 4.26 -8.34 5.52
CA GLY A 58 3.27 -8.68 4.51
C GLY A 58 1.92 -9.05 5.15
N SER A 59 1.95 -9.92 6.16
CA SER A 59 0.77 -10.41 6.87
C SER A 59 0.17 -9.43 7.90
N LEU A 60 0.98 -8.58 8.54
CA LEU A 60 0.52 -7.56 9.50
C LEU A 60 -0.15 -6.38 8.81
N VAL A 61 0.41 -5.97 7.67
CA VAL A 61 0.04 -4.73 6.98
C VAL A 61 -1.03 -5.02 5.92
N PHE A 62 -0.85 -6.03 5.07
CA PHE A 62 -1.77 -6.31 3.97
C PHE A 62 -2.77 -7.40 4.38
N PRO A 63 -4.07 -7.06 4.53
CA PRO A 63 -5.08 -8.04 4.93
C PRO A 63 -5.26 -9.14 3.87
N ASN A 64 -5.78 -10.30 4.31
CA ASN A 64 -6.09 -11.45 3.44
C ASN A 64 -6.82 -11.01 2.16
N GLY A 65 -6.32 -11.48 1.01
CA GLY A 65 -6.86 -11.18 -0.32
C GLY A 65 -6.08 -10.13 -1.11
N TRP A 66 -5.15 -9.41 -0.49
CA TRP A 66 -4.21 -8.53 -1.20
C TRP A 66 -3.01 -9.33 -1.69
N ARG A 67 -2.64 -9.14 -2.96
CA ARG A 67 -1.29 -9.49 -3.42
C ARG A 67 -0.37 -8.33 -3.08
N TRP A 68 0.82 -8.66 -2.59
CA TRP A 68 1.84 -7.67 -2.28
C TRP A 68 3.18 -8.11 -2.87
N GLU A 69 4.02 -7.13 -3.15
CA GLU A 69 5.37 -7.33 -3.67
C GLU A 69 6.29 -6.29 -3.01
N CYS A 70 7.45 -6.74 -2.51
CA CYS A 70 8.49 -5.84 -2.03
C CYS A 70 9.45 -5.57 -3.19
N VAL A 71 9.47 -4.33 -3.68
CA VAL A 71 10.47 -3.88 -4.65
C VAL A 71 11.61 -3.22 -3.90
N PRO A 72 12.82 -3.81 -3.87
CA PRO A 72 13.97 -3.15 -3.28
C PRO A 72 14.24 -1.85 -4.05
N SER A 73 14.24 -0.73 -3.34
CA SER A 73 14.65 0.54 -3.92
C SER A 73 16.10 0.81 -3.53
N MET A 74 16.99 0.77 -4.52
CA MET A 74 18.35 1.28 -4.39
C MET A 74 18.29 2.80 -4.56
N GLY A 75 17.98 3.51 -3.48
CA GLY A 75 18.12 4.96 -3.47
C GLY A 75 19.59 5.34 -3.55
N LEU A 76 19.96 6.24 -4.47
CA LEU A 76 21.19 7.03 -4.38
C LEU A 76 21.03 8.04 -3.21
N SER A 77 20.89 7.57 -1.97
CA SER A 77 20.97 8.48 -0.83
C SER A 77 22.44 8.63 -0.47
N GLY A 78 23.07 9.68 -1.02
CA GLY A 78 24.34 10.18 -0.50
C GLY A 78 24.17 10.60 0.96
N GLY A 79 25.03 10.04 1.80
CA GLY A 79 25.20 10.30 3.23
C GLY A 79 26.38 9.49 3.73
#